data_AF-A0A2G6J5H3-F1
#
_entry.id   AF-A0A2G6J5H3-F1
#
_cell.length_a   1.000
_cell.length_b   1.000
_cell.length_c   1.000
_cell.angle_alpha   90.00
_cell.angle_beta   90.00
_cell.angle_gamma   90.00
#
_symmetry.space_group_name_H-M   'P 1'
#
loop_
_entity.id
_entity.type
_entity.pdbx_description
1 polymer ?
#
loop_
_entity_poly.entity_id
_entity_poly.type
_entity_poly.pdbx_seq_one_letter_code
_entity_poly.pdbx_strand_id
1 'polypeptide(L)'
;MNVSAARNALPLGAVALALAGLCACAEDAPTIGRRELPVAALCTVLVRTGGSTNQLDTENDYIPHVVACEHGNATEPATLEAQAVAARGYAYYKVTIEKKTLDDSQGDQVYGCPGRNLEDLSATQRARIKTAVAKTKGQILTHNSLLIAPFYVAGSSTNNASCKPSASQQSGTEKHVTYNEGKSGSAVTPSSLGSSSSPRNRGCMSQLGALCLAKKGYDYQQILRFYYGADITIATTTGSCGGGGPPTCVPQPEVCNGADDDCDGVIDDGDPGGGAVCVVGGEQGPCALGQTRCQGGALICQQTVTPLTESCNGIDDNCNGQVDDVPGGCGACTPKAEICNGIDDDCDGVIDDGDPQGGQACYTGGSCPVGVTKCTPQGLVCTPAPRPEVCNGVDDDCNGTIDDVPGGCGGAGGASDGGAAGCTPTKERCNGIDDDCDGFPDENDPGGGAPCTIVGPQGFSGVLACVGGKLTCWSTTPGGGGGGQPPDPTLPAEHGGQLEGACAVGGAATSPPLPLSLLALLMLARLRARRRTP
;
A
#
# COMPACT_ATOMS: atom_id res chain seq x y z
N MET A 1 -116.61 -12.50 -4.91
CA MET A 1 -116.22 -13.93 -4.81
C MET A 1 -115.29 -14.02 -3.60
N ASN A 2 -115.81 -14.10 -2.36
CA ASN A 2 -115.99 -15.34 -1.56
C ASN A 2 -114.77 -16.27 -1.66
N VAL A 3 -113.99 -16.60 -0.61
CA VAL A 3 -114.28 -16.95 0.80
C VAL A 3 -113.00 -16.64 1.62
N SER A 4 -112.96 -15.80 2.66
CA SER A 4 -113.39 -15.92 4.08
C SER A 4 -112.66 -16.96 4.95
N ALA A 5 -111.81 -16.50 5.89
CA ALA A 5 -111.72 -16.93 7.31
C ALA A 5 -110.56 -16.18 7.99
N ALA A 6 -110.81 -15.07 8.71
CA ALA A 6 -111.09 -14.99 10.15
C ALA A 6 -109.78 -14.79 10.97
N ARG A 7 -109.39 -13.54 11.29
CA ARG A 7 -109.82 -12.68 12.42
C ARG A 7 -109.30 -13.14 13.79
N ASN A 8 -108.42 -12.32 14.38
CA ASN A 8 -108.53 -11.94 15.79
C ASN A 8 -108.02 -10.50 15.97
N ALA A 9 -108.78 -9.71 16.73
CA ALA A 9 -108.59 -8.28 16.95
C ALA A 9 -108.48 -7.97 18.45
N LEU A 10 -107.48 -7.16 18.82
CA LEU A 10 -107.44 -6.02 19.78
C LEU A 10 -107.89 -6.24 21.26
N PRO A 11 -107.29 -5.53 22.27
CA PRO A 11 -107.40 -4.07 22.36
C PRO A 11 -106.24 -3.26 22.99
N LEU A 12 -106.49 -1.95 22.93
CA LEU A 12 -105.80 -0.75 23.42
C LEU A 12 -104.98 -0.86 24.72
N GLY A 13 -103.86 -0.13 24.75
CA GLY A 13 -103.18 0.32 25.96
C GLY A 13 -102.09 1.33 25.63
N ALA A 14 -102.45 2.62 25.57
CA ALA A 14 -101.49 3.71 25.49
C ALA A 14 -100.78 3.86 26.84
N VAL A 15 -99.45 3.65 26.87
CA VAL A 15 -98.57 4.19 27.91
C VAL A 15 -97.40 4.82 27.18
N ALA A 16 -97.40 6.16 27.15
CA ALA A 16 -96.25 6.95 26.78
C ALA A 16 -95.20 6.80 27.88
N LEU A 17 -94.10 6.09 27.58
CA LEU A 17 -92.88 6.16 28.36
C LEU A 17 -91.77 6.65 27.43
N ALA A 18 -91.39 7.90 27.61
CA ALA A 18 -90.24 8.50 26.96
C ALA A 18 -88.97 7.78 27.47
N LEU A 19 -88.45 6.85 26.69
CA LEU A 19 -87.05 6.45 26.76
C LEU A 19 -86.33 7.05 25.55
N ALA A 20 -85.39 7.96 25.83
CA ALA A 20 -84.34 8.35 24.92
C ALA A 20 -83.49 7.11 24.59
N GLY A 21 -83.92 6.35 23.58
CA GLY A 21 -83.12 5.32 22.96
C GLY A 21 -82.07 5.99 22.10
N LEU A 22 -80.81 5.91 22.51
CA LEU A 22 -79.69 6.12 21.61
C LEU A 22 -79.95 5.26 20.37
N CYS A 23 -80.05 5.88 19.20
CA CYS A 23 -79.95 5.18 17.94
C CYS A 23 -78.52 4.65 17.87
N ALA A 24 -78.31 3.43 18.38
CA ALA A 24 -77.18 2.62 18.00
C ALA A 24 -77.32 2.42 16.49
N CYS A 25 -76.49 3.15 15.73
CA CYS A 25 -76.21 2.80 14.36
C CYS A 25 -75.81 1.32 14.37
N ALA A 26 -76.57 0.49 13.64
CA ALA A 26 -76.15 -0.87 13.37
C ALA A 26 -74.74 -0.78 12.79
N GLU A 27 -73.77 -1.33 13.51
CA GLU A 27 -72.43 -1.53 13.00
C GLU A 27 -72.53 -2.61 11.92
N ASP A 28 -72.64 -2.14 10.68
CA ASP A 28 -72.56 -2.99 9.49
C ASP A 28 -71.23 -3.76 9.50
N ALA A 29 -71.35 -5.03 9.11
CA ALA A 29 -70.36 -6.08 8.85
C ALA A 29 -68.88 -5.66 8.65
N PRO A 30 -67.92 -6.55 9.02
CA PRO A 30 -66.49 -6.27 8.87
C PRO A 30 -66.14 -6.03 7.39
N THR A 31 -65.85 -4.78 7.04
CA THR A 31 -65.42 -4.41 5.68
C THR A 31 -64.03 -4.97 5.41
N ILE A 32 -63.96 -5.98 4.53
CA ILE A 32 -62.70 -6.48 3.99
C ILE A 32 -62.06 -5.38 3.12
N GLY A 33 -60.89 -4.87 3.53
CA GLY A 33 -59.87 -4.38 2.59
C GLY A 33 -59.80 -2.88 2.26
N ARG A 34 -60.41 -1.98 3.03
CA ARG A 34 -60.14 -0.53 2.92
C ARG A 34 -58.94 -0.13 3.78
N ARG A 35 -57.72 -0.29 3.26
CA ARG A 35 -56.60 0.50 3.77
C ARG A 35 -56.62 1.81 2.98
N GLU A 36 -57.25 2.84 3.54
CA GLU A 36 -57.12 4.20 3.03
C GLU A 36 -55.65 4.62 3.14
N LEU A 37 -55.14 5.14 2.03
CA LEU A 37 -53.80 5.70 1.89
C LEU A 37 -53.64 6.88 2.87
N PRO A 38 -52.42 7.07 3.41
CA PRO A 38 -51.21 6.82 2.64
C PRO A 38 -50.48 5.51 2.98
N VAL A 39 -50.01 4.87 1.91
CA VAL A 39 -49.31 3.57 1.93
C VAL A 39 -47.88 3.94 2.26
N ALA A 40 -47.37 3.35 3.33
CA ALA A 40 -45.98 3.50 3.74
C ALA A 40 -45.05 3.11 2.60
N ALA A 41 -43.93 3.81 2.44
CA ALA A 41 -42.91 3.45 1.47
C ALA A 41 -42.43 1.99 1.67
N LEU A 42 -42.47 1.21 0.59
CA LEU A 42 -41.87 -0.12 0.48
C LEU A 42 -40.40 0.08 0.15
N CYS A 43 -39.55 0.05 1.18
CA CYS A 43 -38.13 0.36 1.05
C CYS A 43 -37.35 -0.83 0.50
N THR A 44 -37.69 -2.04 0.93
CA THR A 44 -37.08 -3.26 0.43
C THR A 44 -38.11 -4.25 -0.06
N VAL A 45 -37.75 -5.00 -1.09
CA VAL A 45 -38.53 -6.15 -1.58
C VAL A 45 -37.73 -7.43 -1.43
N LEU A 46 -38.45 -8.53 -1.19
CA LEU A 46 -37.89 -9.87 -1.27
C LEU A 46 -38.16 -10.42 -2.67
N VAL A 47 -37.09 -10.77 -3.39
CA VAL A 47 -37.15 -11.30 -4.76
C VAL A 47 -36.52 -12.68 -4.80
N ARG A 48 -37.26 -13.66 -5.34
CA ARG A 48 -36.77 -15.01 -5.53
C ARG A 48 -36.12 -15.14 -6.91
N THR A 49 -34.83 -15.43 -6.93
CA THR A 49 -34.01 -15.60 -8.15
C THR A 49 -33.23 -16.90 -8.06
N GLY A 50 -33.41 -17.80 -9.03
CA GLY A 50 -32.62 -19.03 -9.13
C GLY A 50 -32.69 -19.96 -7.91
N GLY A 51 -33.76 -19.89 -7.11
CA GLY A 51 -33.94 -20.68 -5.88
C GLY A 51 -33.51 -19.96 -4.58
N SER A 52 -32.83 -18.82 -4.68
CA SER A 52 -32.48 -17.96 -3.54
C SER A 52 -33.48 -16.82 -3.39
N THR A 53 -33.68 -16.33 -2.16
CA THR A 53 -34.50 -15.13 -1.89
C THR A 53 -33.60 -14.01 -1.42
N ASN A 54 -33.56 -12.91 -2.18
CA ASN A 54 -32.70 -11.76 -1.92
C ASN A 54 -33.55 -10.58 -1.45
N GLN A 55 -33.04 -9.83 -0.47
CA GLN A 55 -33.63 -8.56 -0.05
C GLN A 55 -32.95 -7.43 -0.82
N LEU A 56 -33.73 -6.66 -1.58
CA LEU A 56 -33.24 -5.62 -2.47
C LEU A 56 -33.84 -4.27 -2.11
N ASP A 57 -33.08 -3.19 -2.28
CA ASP A 57 -33.61 -1.83 -2.23
C ASP A 57 -34.62 -1.65 -3.37
N THR A 58 -35.80 -1.12 -3.06
CA THR A 58 -36.88 -1.01 -4.05
C THR A 58 -36.58 0.04 -5.10
N GLU A 59 -36.06 1.21 -4.73
CA GLU A 59 -35.90 2.36 -5.63
C GLU A 59 -34.54 2.41 -6.31
N ASN A 60 -33.49 1.94 -5.62
CA ASN A 60 -32.11 2.04 -6.08
C ASN A 60 -31.62 0.76 -6.78
N ASP A 61 -32.26 -0.38 -6.52
CA ASP A 61 -31.89 -1.68 -7.08
C ASP A 61 -33.05 -2.28 -7.88
N TYR A 62 -34.12 -2.73 -7.22
CA TYR A 62 -35.17 -3.54 -7.83
C TYR A 62 -35.86 -2.87 -9.03
N ILE A 63 -36.42 -1.67 -8.84
CA ILE A 63 -37.19 -0.99 -9.90
C ILE A 63 -36.31 -0.62 -11.11
N PRO A 64 -35.10 -0.07 -10.96
CA PRO A 64 -34.18 0.13 -12.09
C PRO A 64 -33.88 -1.14 -12.89
N HIS A 65 -33.65 -2.27 -12.22
CA HIS A 65 -33.42 -3.56 -12.90
C HIS A 65 -34.66 -4.07 -13.62
N VAL A 66 -35.84 -3.97 -13.00
CA VAL A 66 -37.11 -4.32 -13.68
C VAL A 66 -37.30 -3.44 -14.92
N VAL A 67 -37.10 -2.13 -14.81
CA VAL A 67 -37.23 -1.22 -15.97
C VAL A 67 -36.22 -1.55 -17.07
N ALA A 68 -34.98 -1.93 -16.72
CA ALA A 68 -33.98 -2.38 -17.68
C ALA A 68 -34.44 -3.63 -18.44
N CYS A 69 -34.91 -4.65 -17.72
CA CYS A 69 -35.34 -5.92 -18.30
C CYS A 69 -36.61 -5.81 -19.14
N GLU A 70 -37.55 -4.98 -18.70
CA GLU A 70 -38.86 -4.81 -19.31
C GLU A 70 -38.82 -3.81 -20.49
N HIS A 71 -38.02 -2.74 -20.38
CA HIS A 71 -38.09 -1.64 -21.33
C HIS A 71 -36.78 -0.85 -21.53
N GLY A 72 -35.61 -1.42 -21.21
CA GLY A 72 -34.32 -0.71 -21.18
C GLY A 72 -33.80 -0.17 -22.52
N ASN A 73 -34.41 -0.56 -23.65
CA ASN A 73 -34.08 -0.03 -24.98
C ASN A 73 -34.92 1.19 -25.38
N ALA A 74 -35.90 1.60 -24.57
CA ALA A 74 -36.72 2.76 -24.89
C ALA A 74 -35.91 4.06 -24.84
N THR A 75 -36.12 4.91 -25.84
CA THR A 75 -35.44 6.21 -25.97
C THR A 75 -36.18 7.34 -25.27
N GLU A 76 -37.50 7.21 -25.14
CA GLU A 76 -38.36 8.26 -24.60
C GLU A 76 -38.46 8.19 -23.07
N PRO A 77 -38.17 9.27 -22.33
CA PRO A 77 -38.24 9.26 -20.86
C PRO A 77 -39.63 8.91 -20.31
N ALA A 78 -40.70 9.41 -20.94
CA ALA A 78 -42.06 9.23 -20.47
C ALA A 78 -42.51 7.75 -20.40
N THR A 79 -42.03 6.89 -21.32
CA THR A 79 -42.37 5.46 -21.25
C THR A 79 -41.59 4.74 -20.15
N LEU A 80 -40.34 5.15 -19.87
CA LEU A 80 -39.55 4.60 -18.76
C LEU A 80 -40.14 5.03 -17.41
N GLU A 81 -40.60 6.28 -17.30
CA GLU A 81 -41.31 6.81 -16.12
C GLU A 81 -42.62 6.05 -15.88
N ALA A 82 -43.43 5.83 -16.92
CA ALA A 82 -44.66 5.05 -16.81
C ALA A 82 -44.38 3.59 -16.41
N GLN A 83 -43.35 2.97 -17.01
CA GLN A 83 -42.91 1.62 -16.65
C GLN A 83 -42.45 1.54 -15.19
N ALA A 84 -41.71 2.54 -14.68
CA ALA A 84 -41.28 2.58 -13.29
C ALA A 84 -42.46 2.66 -12.31
N VAL A 85 -43.45 3.53 -12.57
CA VAL A 85 -44.65 3.66 -11.74
C VAL A 85 -45.50 2.39 -11.75
N ALA A 86 -45.68 1.78 -12.93
CA ALA A 86 -46.40 0.51 -13.05
C ALA A 86 -45.66 -0.63 -12.33
N ALA A 87 -44.34 -0.73 -12.54
CA ALA A 87 -43.51 -1.74 -11.89
C ALA A 87 -43.56 -1.63 -10.37
N ARG A 88 -43.45 -0.40 -9.85
CA ARG A 88 -43.55 -0.12 -8.42
C ARG A 88 -44.92 -0.48 -7.88
N GLY A 89 -45.99 -0.02 -8.51
CA GLY A 89 -47.35 -0.35 -8.06
C GLY A 89 -47.63 -1.85 -8.05
N TYR A 90 -47.09 -2.61 -9.01
CA TYR A 90 -47.22 -4.07 -9.05
C TYR A 90 -46.48 -4.73 -7.87
N ALA A 91 -45.24 -4.30 -7.59
CA ALA A 91 -44.49 -4.78 -6.43
C ALA A 91 -45.24 -4.53 -5.11
N TYR A 92 -45.81 -3.33 -4.93
CA TYR A 92 -46.66 -3.02 -3.77
C TYR A 92 -47.89 -3.93 -3.70
N TYR A 93 -48.55 -4.19 -4.84
CA TYR A 93 -49.73 -5.05 -4.88
C TYR A 93 -49.36 -6.48 -4.44
N LYS A 94 -48.28 -7.05 -4.98
CA LYS A 94 -47.80 -8.40 -4.61
C LYS A 94 -47.41 -8.50 -3.15
N VAL A 95 -46.61 -7.56 -2.65
CA VAL A 95 -46.06 -7.63 -1.29
C VAL A 95 -47.10 -7.26 -0.24
N THR A 96 -47.88 -6.20 -0.45
CA THR A 96 -48.75 -5.65 0.60
C THR A 96 -50.18 -6.18 0.55
N ILE A 97 -50.68 -6.54 -0.64
CA ILE A 97 -52.05 -7.03 -0.82
C ILE A 97 -52.06 -8.55 -0.92
N GLU A 98 -51.24 -9.13 -1.79
CA GLU A 98 -51.17 -10.60 -1.91
C GLU A 98 -50.33 -11.25 -0.81
N LYS A 99 -49.50 -10.47 -0.10
CA LYS A 99 -48.55 -10.96 0.93
C LYS A 99 -47.62 -12.05 0.39
N LYS A 100 -47.16 -11.88 -0.85
CA LYS A 100 -46.26 -12.81 -1.53
C LYS A 100 -44.90 -12.17 -1.77
N THR A 101 -43.87 -13.02 -1.76
CA THR A 101 -42.56 -12.72 -2.32
C THR A 101 -42.66 -12.55 -3.83
N LEU A 102 -41.87 -11.65 -4.41
CA LEU A 102 -41.79 -11.47 -5.86
C LEU A 102 -40.92 -12.57 -6.46
N ASP A 103 -41.38 -13.16 -7.56
CA ASP A 103 -40.58 -14.12 -8.33
C ASP A 103 -39.92 -13.42 -9.53
N ASP A 104 -38.61 -13.60 -9.72
CA ASP A 104 -37.90 -13.16 -10.92
C ASP A 104 -38.33 -14.02 -12.13
N SER A 105 -39.44 -13.62 -12.75
CA SER A 105 -40.11 -14.39 -13.80
C SER A 105 -41.10 -13.54 -14.59
N GLN A 106 -41.54 -14.06 -15.74
CA GLN A 106 -42.62 -13.45 -16.52
C GLN A 106 -43.99 -13.50 -15.83
N GLY A 107 -44.16 -14.29 -14.76
CA GLY A 107 -45.40 -14.36 -14.00
C GLY A 107 -45.59 -13.20 -13.03
N ASP A 108 -44.47 -12.64 -12.57
CA ASP A 108 -44.41 -11.46 -11.70
C ASP A 108 -43.72 -10.33 -12.46
N GLN A 109 -42.43 -10.08 -12.20
CA GLN A 109 -41.65 -9.07 -12.90
C GLN A 109 -40.25 -9.62 -13.13
N VAL A 110 -39.71 -9.41 -14.33
CA VAL A 110 -38.35 -9.85 -14.64
C VAL A 110 -37.37 -8.87 -14.01
N TYR A 111 -36.59 -9.33 -13.04
CA TYR A 111 -35.52 -8.60 -12.38
C TYR A 111 -34.16 -8.91 -13.01
N GLY A 112 -33.89 -10.19 -13.28
CA GLY A 112 -32.67 -10.66 -13.94
C GLY A 112 -32.92 -10.98 -15.41
N CYS A 113 -32.18 -10.34 -16.30
CA CYS A 113 -32.26 -10.56 -17.74
C CYS A 113 -30.86 -10.55 -18.38
N PRO A 114 -30.14 -11.70 -18.36
CA PRO A 114 -28.78 -11.80 -18.90
C PRO A 114 -28.62 -11.15 -20.29
N GLY A 115 -27.62 -10.26 -20.42
CA GLY A 115 -27.35 -9.50 -21.63
C GLY A 115 -28.20 -8.23 -21.79
N ARG A 116 -29.11 -7.98 -20.86
CA ARG A 116 -29.94 -6.76 -20.75
C ARG A 116 -30.09 -6.29 -19.30
N ASN A 117 -29.31 -6.83 -18.36
CA ASN A 117 -29.30 -6.33 -16.98
C ASN A 117 -28.85 -4.88 -16.96
N LEU A 118 -29.17 -4.14 -15.89
CA LEU A 118 -28.86 -2.72 -15.78
C LEU A 118 -27.34 -2.44 -15.97
N GLU A 119 -26.50 -3.36 -15.50
CA GLU A 119 -25.04 -3.36 -15.58
C GLU A 119 -24.53 -3.65 -17.00
N ASP A 120 -25.29 -4.41 -17.78
CA ASP A 120 -24.97 -4.78 -19.17
C ASP A 120 -25.30 -3.63 -20.15
N LEU A 121 -26.13 -2.68 -19.75
CA LEU A 121 -26.55 -1.54 -20.59
C LEU A 121 -25.47 -0.47 -20.72
N SER A 122 -25.46 0.25 -21.84
CA SER A 122 -24.59 1.43 -22.02
C SER A 122 -24.84 2.48 -20.93
N ALA A 123 -23.81 3.28 -20.61
CA ALA A 123 -23.92 4.34 -19.60
C ALA A 123 -25.11 5.29 -19.85
N THR A 124 -25.38 5.64 -21.12
CA THR A 124 -26.52 6.48 -21.51
C THR A 124 -27.87 5.79 -21.28
N GLN A 125 -28.01 4.49 -21.58
CA GLN A 125 -29.22 3.74 -21.26
C GLN A 125 -29.44 3.67 -19.75
N ARG A 126 -28.39 3.31 -19.00
CA ARG A 126 -28.41 3.19 -17.55
C ARG A 126 -28.80 4.50 -16.87
N ALA A 127 -28.20 5.62 -17.29
CA ALA A 127 -28.51 6.94 -16.75
C ALA A 127 -29.97 7.37 -17.01
N ARG A 128 -30.50 7.10 -18.22
CA ARG A 128 -31.90 7.39 -18.55
C ARG A 128 -32.88 6.61 -17.66
N ILE A 129 -32.62 5.33 -17.44
CA ILE A 129 -33.45 4.48 -16.58
C ILE A 129 -33.41 5.00 -15.15
N LYS A 130 -32.21 5.21 -14.58
CA LYS A 130 -32.06 5.73 -13.21
C LYS A 130 -32.75 7.08 -13.03
N THR A 131 -32.64 7.97 -14.02
CA THR A 131 -33.31 9.28 -14.01
C THR A 131 -34.84 9.14 -13.99
N ALA A 132 -35.40 8.25 -14.82
CA ALA A 132 -36.84 8.00 -14.87
C ALA A 132 -37.38 7.40 -13.56
N VAL A 133 -36.63 6.47 -12.95
CA VAL A 133 -36.99 5.89 -11.65
C VAL A 133 -36.92 6.94 -10.55
N ALA A 134 -35.84 7.72 -10.48
CA ALA A 134 -35.68 8.78 -9.48
C ALA A 134 -36.79 9.86 -9.59
N LYS A 135 -37.14 10.27 -10.81
CA LYS A 135 -38.20 11.26 -11.05
C LYS A 135 -39.58 10.76 -10.61
N THR A 136 -39.81 9.45 -10.61
CA THR A 136 -41.08 8.83 -10.22
C THR A 136 -41.01 8.14 -8.86
N LYS A 137 -39.98 8.43 -8.05
CA LYS A 137 -39.71 7.79 -6.76
C LYS A 137 -40.97 7.81 -5.87
N GLY A 138 -41.32 6.66 -5.32
CA GLY A 138 -42.49 6.51 -4.45
C GLY A 138 -43.86 6.66 -5.12
N GLN A 139 -43.94 6.92 -6.43
CA GLN A 139 -45.22 7.06 -7.12
C GLN A 139 -45.81 5.69 -7.45
N ILE A 140 -47.07 5.49 -7.04
CA ILE A 140 -47.88 4.29 -7.25
C ILE A 140 -49.25 4.65 -7.81
N LEU A 141 -49.95 3.67 -8.38
CA LEU A 141 -51.30 3.86 -8.93
C LEU A 141 -52.38 3.44 -7.95
N THR A 142 -53.39 4.31 -7.81
CA THR A 142 -54.49 4.12 -6.88
C THR A 142 -55.81 4.54 -7.53
N HIS A 143 -56.93 4.01 -7.05
CA HIS A 143 -58.27 4.39 -7.49
C HIS A 143 -59.24 4.24 -6.31
N ASN A 144 -60.04 5.28 -6.03
CA ASN A 144 -60.91 5.34 -4.84
C ASN A 144 -60.16 4.96 -3.56
N SER A 145 -58.95 5.52 -3.40
CA SER A 145 -58.03 5.24 -2.28
C SER A 145 -57.54 3.79 -2.17
N LEU A 146 -57.82 2.92 -3.15
CA LEU A 146 -57.31 1.56 -3.22
C LEU A 146 -56.09 1.50 -4.14
N LEU A 147 -55.00 0.88 -3.67
CA LEU A 147 -53.88 0.47 -4.52
C LEU A 147 -54.39 -0.46 -5.63
N ILE A 148 -54.13 -0.11 -6.89
CA ILE A 148 -54.50 -0.95 -8.03
C ILE A 148 -53.40 -2.00 -8.31
N ALA A 149 -53.70 -3.01 -9.12
CA ALA A 149 -52.74 -3.95 -9.65
C ALA A 149 -52.38 -3.51 -11.08
N PRO A 150 -51.32 -2.70 -11.28
CA PRO A 150 -50.95 -2.20 -12.60
C PRO A 150 -50.25 -3.30 -13.39
N PHE A 151 -51.03 -4.15 -14.06
CA PHE A 151 -50.46 -5.13 -14.98
C PHE A 151 -49.79 -4.43 -16.15
N TYR A 152 -48.76 -5.04 -16.72
CA TYR A 152 -48.14 -4.59 -17.96
C TYR A 152 -47.57 -5.80 -18.72
N VAL A 153 -47.45 -5.66 -20.03
CA VAL A 153 -46.88 -6.68 -20.93
C VAL A 153 -46.17 -6.01 -22.10
N ALA A 154 -45.37 -6.77 -22.86
CA ALA A 154 -44.76 -6.29 -24.10
C ALA A 154 -45.77 -5.63 -25.05
N GLY A 155 -46.93 -6.27 -25.25
CA GLY A 155 -47.95 -5.84 -26.19
C GLY A 155 -47.49 -5.95 -27.65
N SER A 156 -48.08 -5.17 -28.53
CA SER A 156 -47.73 -5.10 -29.95
C SER A 156 -47.13 -3.74 -30.33
N SER A 157 -46.13 -3.75 -31.23
CA SER A 157 -45.56 -2.53 -31.78
C SER A 157 -46.58 -1.87 -32.71
N THR A 158 -47.05 -0.70 -32.32
CA THR A 158 -48.01 0.06 -33.12
C THR A 158 -47.46 1.44 -33.35
N ASN A 159 -47.19 1.79 -34.61
CA ASN A 159 -46.78 3.14 -35.01
C ASN A 159 -47.93 3.83 -35.78
N ASN A 160 -49.17 3.60 -35.35
CA ASN A 160 -50.37 4.17 -35.98
C ASN A 160 -50.93 5.34 -35.17
N ALA A 161 -51.95 6.02 -35.70
CA ALA A 161 -52.54 7.21 -35.08
C ALA A 161 -53.05 6.99 -33.65
N SER A 162 -53.55 5.80 -33.33
CA SER A 162 -54.15 5.49 -32.04
C SER A 162 -53.19 4.85 -31.03
N CYS A 163 -52.00 4.39 -31.45
CA CYS A 163 -51.12 3.53 -30.66
C CYS A 163 -51.85 2.27 -30.13
N LYS A 164 -52.80 1.75 -30.90
CA LYS A 164 -53.58 0.52 -30.62
C LYS A 164 -53.45 -0.40 -31.83
N PRO A 165 -53.19 -1.70 -31.69
CA PRO A 165 -53.01 -2.57 -32.85
C PRO A 165 -54.34 -2.78 -33.55
N SER A 166 -54.30 -3.01 -34.87
CA SER A 166 -55.46 -3.57 -35.55
C SER A 166 -55.75 -4.98 -35.02
N ALA A 167 -56.98 -5.47 -35.23
CA ALA A 167 -57.34 -6.84 -34.85
C ALA A 167 -56.39 -7.91 -35.47
N SER A 168 -55.76 -7.60 -36.61
CA SER A 168 -54.79 -8.46 -37.31
C SER A 168 -53.35 -8.35 -36.78
N GLN A 169 -53.07 -7.42 -35.87
CA GLN A 169 -51.72 -7.12 -35.33
C GLN A 169 -51.58 -7.48 -33.84
N GLN A 170 -52.54 -8.22 -33.28
CA GLN A 170 -52.51 -8.62 -31.88
C GLN A 170 -51.44 -9.70 -31.67
N SER A 171 -50.38 -9.36 -30.92
CA SER A 171 -49.33 -10.29 -30.51
C SER A 171 -49.82 -11.25 -29.42
N GLY A 172 -48.99 -12.22 -29.03
CA GLY A 172 -49.33 -13.20 -27.99
C GLY A 172 -49.72 -12.58 -26.63
N THR A 173 -49.11 -11.45 -26.26
CA THR A 173 -49.39 -10.76 -24.98
C THR A 173 -50.38 -9.60 -25.13
N GLU A 174 -50.57 -9.07 -26.35
CA GLU A 174 -51.49 -7.96 -26.63
C GLU A 174 -52.93 -8.22 -26.17
N LYS A 175 -53.38 -9.48 -26.17
CA LYS A 175 -54.71 -9.88 -25.67
C LYS A 175 -54.98 -9.50 -24.21
N HIS A 176 -53.95 -9.19 -23.44
CA HIS A 176 -54.06 -8.77 -22.04
C HIS A 176 -54.15 -7.24 -21.89
N VAL A 177 -53.70 -6.49 -22.89
CA VAL A 177 -53.63 -5.02 -22.91
C VAL A 177 -55.04 -4.43 -22.95
N THR A 178 -55.24 -3.33 -22.21
CA THR A 178 -56.53 -2.64 -22.15
C THR A 178 -56.40 -1.18 -22.53
N TYR A 179 -57.30 -0.72 -23.38
CA TYR A 179 -57.34 0.67 -23.85
C TYR A 179 -58.45 1.45 -23.14
N ASN A 180 -58.07 2.18 -22.10
CA ASN A 180 -58.97 2.86 -21.16
C ASN A 180 -58.91 4.39 -21.22
N GLU A 181 -58.32 4.94 -22.29
CA GLU A 181 -58.30 6.35 -22.60
C GLU A 181 -59.70 6.99 -22.49
N GLY A 182 -59.81 8.01 -21.65
CA GLY A 182 -61.07 8.73 -21.39
C GLY A 182 -62.12 7.95 -20.59
N LYS A 183 -61.86 6.70 -20.19
CA LYS A 183 -62.79 5.88 -19.41
C LYS A 183 -62.57 6.08 -17.91
N SER A 184 -63.65 6.01 -17.13
CA SER A 184 -63.62 6.09 -15.67
C SER A 184 -64.69 5.20 -15.03
N GLY A 185 -64.57 4.94 -13.73
CA GLY A 185 -65.52 4.12 -12.99
C GLY A 185 -65.73 2.74 -13.63
N SER A 186 -66.98 2.33 -13.80
CA SER A 186 -67.34 1.04 -14.41
C SER A 186 -67.09 0.95 -15.92
N ALA A 187 -66.76 2.06 -16.60
CA ALA A 187 -66.40 2.02 -18.02
C ALA A 187 -64.98 1.47 -18.24
N VAL A 188 -64.12 1.50 -17.21
CA VAL A 188 -62.76 0.96 -17.28
C VAL A 188 -62.81 -0.54 -17.52
N THR A 189 -62.08 -0.99 -18.55
CA THR A 189 -62.00 -2.40 -18.91
C THR A 189 -60.86 -3.06 -18.10
N PRO A 190 -61.15 -4.07 -17.27
CA PRO A 190 -60.12 -4.79 -16.51
C PRO A 190 -59.27 -5.67 -17.43
N SER A 191 -58.03 -5.97 -17.02
CA SER A 191 -57.18 -6.91 -17.76
C SER A 191 -57.57 -8.36 -17.47
N SER A 192 -57.33 -9.25 -18.42
CA SER A 192 -57.48 -10.70 -18.23
C SER A 192 -56.39 -11.33 -17.34
N LEU A 193 -55.34 -10.59 -16.96
CA LEU A 193 -54.29 -11.04 -16.03
C LEU A 193 -54.73 -11.03 -14.56
N GLY A 194 -55.83 -10.35 -14.25
CA GLY A 194 -56.42 -10.33 -12.90
C GLY A 194 -57.89 -10.70 -12.92
N SER A 195 -58.48 -10.84 -11.72
CA SER A 195 -59.93 -11.05 -11.62
C SER A 195 -60.69 -9.82 -12.12
N SER A 196 -61.68 -10.01 -12.99
CA SER A 196 -62.56 -8.93 -13.47
C SER A 196 -63.47 -8.37 -12.37
N SER A 197 -63.69 -9.11 -11.28
CA SER A 197 -64.44 -8.64 -10.12
C SER A 197 -63.60 -7.83 -9.13
N SER A 198 -62.27 -7.81 -9.29
CA SER A 198 -61.39 -7.06 -8.40
C SER A 198 -61.38 -5.58 -8.76
N PRO A 199 -61.71 -4.65 -7.85
CA PRO A 199 -61.64 -3.21 -8.11
C PRO A 199 -60.19 -2.71 -8.32
N ARG A 200 -59.20 -3.55 -8.03
CA ARG A 200 -57.76 -3.28 -8.25
C ARG A 200 -57.35 -3.59 -9.69
N ASN A 201 -58.07 -4.46 -10.38
CA ASN A 201 -57.79 -4.80 -11.76
C ASN A 201 -58.37 -3.73 -12.69
N ARG A 202 -57.54 -2.75 -13.01
CA ARG A 202 -57.94 -1.54 -13.74
C ARG A 202 -57.45 -1.52 -15.18
N GLY A 203 -56.65 -2.52 -15.57
CA GLY A 203 -56.12 -2.62 -16.91
C GLY A 203 -54.71 -3.18 -16.96
N CYS A 204 -54.17 -3.22 -18.17
CA CYS A 204 -52.81 -3.65 -18.46
C CYS A 204 -52.17 -2.74 -19.50
N MET A 205 -50.99 -2.23 -19.19
CA MET A 205 -50.21 -1.36 -20.07
C MET A 205 -49.42 -2.16 -21.11
N SER A 206 -49.43 -1.70 -22.36
CA SER A 206 -48.52 -2.17 -23.40
C SER A 206 -47.22 -1.39 -23.36
N GLN A 207 -46.08 -2.06 -23.18
CA GLN A 207 -44.75 -1.45 -23.20
C GLN A 207 -44.48 -0.79 -24.56
N LEU A 208 -44.74 -1.49 -25.65
CA LEU A 208 -44.53 -0.96 -27.00
C LEU A 208 -45.54 0.13 -27.37
N GLY A 209 -46.78 0.02 -26.89
CA GLY A 209 -47.79 1.06 -27.06
C GLY A 209 -47.49 2.31 -26.23
N ALA A 210 -46.96 2.18 -25.02
CA ALA A 210 -46.50 3.29 -24.19
C ALA A 210 -45.35 4.06 -24.87
N LEU A 211 -44.40 3.35 -25.51
CA LEU A 211 -43.37 3.97 -26.34
C LEU A 211 -43.96 4.75 -27.53
N CYS A 212 -44.99 4.21 -28.20
CA CYS A 212 -45.68 4.93 -29.27
C CYS A 212 -46.31 6.23 -28.77
N LEU A 213 -47.00 6.20 -27.62
CA LEU A 213 -47.62 7.38 -27.02
C LEU A 213 -46.57 8.43 -26.63
N ALA A 214 -45.47 7.99 -26.01
CA ALA A 214 -44.36 8.87 -25.63
C ALA A 214 -43.75 9.58 -26.85
N LYS A 215 -43.55 8.87 -27.97
CA LYS A 215 -43.09 9.46 -29.25
C LYS A 215 -44.06 10.49 -29.83
N LYS A 216 -45.32 10.50 -29.39
CA LYS A 216 -46.33 11.49 -29.75
C LYS A 216 -46.45 12.63 -28.76
N GLY A 217 -45.57 12.70 -27.77
CA GLY A 217 -45.53 13.74 -26.76
C GLY A 217 -46.46 13.52 -25.57
N TYR A 218 -47.00 12.31 -25.40
CA TYR A 218 -47.70 12.00 -24.15
C TYR A 218 -46.69 11.94 -23.00
N ASP A 219 -47.02 12.59 -21.89
CA ASP A 219 -46.29 12.41 -20.63
C ASP A 219 -46.63 11.06 -19.98
N TYR A 220 -45.83 10.66 -18.99
CA TYR A 220 -46.02 9.37 -18.31
C TYR A 220 -47.38 9.25 -17.60
N GLN A 221 -47.94 10.36 -17.11
CA GLN A 221 -49.23 10.35 -16.43
C GLN A 221 -50.37 10.12 -17.40
N GLN A 222 -50.29 10.73 -18.59
CA GLN A 222 -51.23 10.51 -19.68
C GLN A 222 -51.15 9.06 -20.18
N ILE A 223 -49.94 8.50 -20.30
CA ILE A 223 -49.74 7.08 -20.63
C ILE A 223 -50.41 6.17 -19.59
N LEU A 224 -50.19 6.41 -18.29
CA LEU A 224 -50.79 5.60 -17.23
C LEU A 224 -52.33 5.70 -17.27
N ARG A 225 -52.89 6.90 -17.45
CA ARG A 225 -54.35 7.11 -17.59
C ARG A 225 -54.92 6.45 -18.85
N PHE A 226 -54.16 6.39 -19.93
CA PHE A 226 -54.55 5.73 -21.18
C PHE A 226 -54.80 4.22 -20.98
N TYR A 227 -54.00 3.55 -20.15
CA TYR A 227 -54.14 2.11 -19.91
C TYR A 227 -54.99 1.75 -18.68
N TYR A 228 -54.95 2.55 -17.63
CA TYR A 228 -55.59 2.21 -16.34
C TYR A 228 -56.85 3.03 -16.04
N GLY A 229 -57.23 3.98 -16.91
CA GLY A 229 -58.42 4.83 -16.79
C GLY A 229 -58.10 6.26 -16.32
N ALA A 230 -58.91 7.23 -16.71
CA ALA A 230 -58.67 8.66 -16.48
C ALA A 230 -58.76 9.09 -15.01
N ASP A 231 -59.46 8.29 -14.19
CA ASP A 231 -59.74 8.48 -12.76
C ASP A 231 -58.75 7.74 -11.84
N ILE A 232 -57.67 7.17 -12.37
CA ILE A 232 -56.55 6.76 -11.50
C ILE A 232 -55.89 7.99 -10.87
N THR A 233 -55.46 7.83 -9.63
CA THR A 233 -54.61 8.78 -8.92
C THR A 233 -53.20 8.23 -8.87
N ILE A 234 -52.24 9.06 -9.28
CA ILE A 234 -50.81 8.79 -9.06
C ILE A 234 -50.50 9.32 -7.67
N ALA A 235 -50.45 8.42 -6.69
CA ALA A 235 -50.19 8.76 -5.30
C ALA A 235 -48.71 8.58 -5.00
N THR A 236 -48.12 9.52 -4.26
CA THR A 236 -46.80 9.33 -3.68
C THR A 236 -46.96 8.66 -2.33
N THR A 237 -46.22 7.57 -2.10
CA THR A 237 -46.21 6.90 -0.80
C THR A 237 -45.66 7.82 0.29
N THR A 238 -46.19 7.68 1.51
CA THR A 238 -45.76 8.49 2.63
C THR A 238 -44.78 7.76 3.51
N GLY A 239 -44.02 8.53 4.28
CA GLY A 239 -42.86 8.02 4.97
C GLY A 239 -41.68 8.11 4.03
N SER A 240 -40.64 8.79 4.47
CA SER A 240 -39.33 8.51 3.92
C SER A 240 -39.02 7.06 4.26
N CYS A 241 -38.22 6.39 3.45
CA CYS A 241 -37.49 5.22 3.91
C CYS A 241 -36.50 5.69 4.98
N GLY A 242 -37.03 6.05 6.15
CA GLY A 242 -36.36 6.03 7.43
C GLY A 242 -36.13 4.56 7.71
N GLY A 243 -35.19 4.00 6.99
CA GLY A 243 -34.45 2.86 7.46
C GLY A 243 -34.44 1.58 6.71
N GLY A 244 -34.03 1.70 5.47
CA GLY A 244 -32.94 0.85 5.05
C GLY A 244 -32.62 0.93 3.56
N GLY A 245 -31.40 1.21 3.08
CA GLY A 245 -30.09 1.20 3.77
C GLY A 245 -29.89 -0.05 4.64
N PRO A 246 -28.74 -0.38 5.20
CA PRO A 246 -28.80 -0.84 6.59
C PRO A 246 -29.45 0.30 7.42
N PRO A 247 -30.28 -0.01 8.43
CA PRO A 247 -31.49 0.68 8.95
C PRO A 247 -31.65 2.18 8.64
N THR A 248 -32.41 2.94 9.44
CA THR A 248 -32.60 4.40 9.29
C THR A 248 -31.24 5.01 9.05
N CYS A 249 -31.05 5.73 7.94
CA CYS A 249 -30.00 6.73 7.90
C CYS A 249 -30.34 7.68 9.05
N VAL A 250 -29.74 7.40 10.20
CA VAL A 250 -29.73 8.24 11.40
C VAL A 250 -28.55 9.13 11.12
N PRO A 251 -28.70 10.47 11.02
CA PRO A 251 -27.61 11.35 10.64
C PRO A 251 -26.36 11.00 11.44
N GLN A 252 -25.41 10.34 10.78
CA GLN A 252 -24.09 10.04 11.31
C GLN A 252 -23.13 11.05 10.67
N PRO A 253 -21.97 11.34 11.29
CA PRO A 253 -20.92 12.03 10.58
C PRO A 253 -20.56 11.29 9.29
N GLU A 254 -20.45 12.01 8.19
CA GLU A 254 -20.10 11.47 6.88
C GLU A 254 -18.86 10.57 6.94
N VAL A 255 -18.91 9.45 6.22
CA VAL A 255 -17.79 8.52 6.06
C VAL A 255 -17.64 8.22 4.58
N CYS A 256 -16.42 8.30 4.04
CA CYS A 256 -16.21 8.10 2.61
C CYS A 256 -16.45 6.65 2.16
N ASN A 257 -17.69 6.36 1.79
CA ASN A 257 -18.16 5.01 1.45
C ASN A 257 -19.11 5.00 0.24
N GLY A 258 -19.37 6.17 -0.35
CA GLY A 258 -20.27 6.31 -1.50
C GLY A 258 -21.74 6.29 -1.11
N ALA A 259 -22.04 6.45 0.17
CA ALA A 259 -23.36 6.62 0.74
C ALA A 259 -23.52 8.05 1.30
N ASP A 260 -24.75 8.36 1.64
CA ASP A 260 -25.18 9.59 2.30
C ASP A 260 -25.44 9.17 3.75
N ASP A 261 -24.45 9.35 4.64
CA ASP A 261 -24.45 8.84 6.03
C ASP A 261 -25.15 9.82 6.98
N ASP A 262 -25.13 11.11 6.65
CA ASP A 262 -25.75 12.20 7.39
C ASP A 262 -27.18 12.54 6.90
N CYS A 263 -27.56 11.97 5.75
CA CYS A 263 -28.89 11.97 5.16
C CYS A 263 -29.33 13.35 4.64
N ASP A 264 -28.40 14.24 4.31
CA ASP A 264 -28.69 15.58 3.81
C ASP A 264 -29.03 15.63 2.30
N GLY A 265 -28.84 14.50 1.60
CA GLY A 265 -29.09 14.34 0.17
C GLY A 265 -27.86 14.56 -0.72
N VAL A 266 -26.68 14.76 -0.12
CA VAL A 266 -25.38 14.90 -0.79
C VAL A 266 -24.48 13.75 -0.34
N ILE A 267 -24.08 12.89 -1.28
CA ILE A 267 -23.17 11.78 -0.99
C ILE A 267 -21.76 12.31 -0.68
N ASP A 268 -21.16 11.82 0.41
CA ASP A 268 -19.81 12.11 0.88
C ASP A 268 -19.47 13.62 0.93
N ASP A 269 -20.35 14.43 1.54
CA ASP A 269 -20.18 15.88 1.65
C ASP A 269 -19.06 16.27 2.66
N GLY A 270 -18.42 17.43 2.44
CA GLY A 270 -17.40 17.93 3.38
C GLY A 270 -16.07 17.16 3.42
N ASP A 271 -15.77 16.28 2.45
CA ASP A 271 -14.53 15.48 2.37
C ASP A 271 -14.31 14.55 3.57
N PRO A 272 -15.22 13.58 3.81
CA PRO A 272 -15.21 12.75 5.00
C PRO A 272 -14.00 11.82 5.03
N GLY A 273 -13.28 11.80 6.15
CA GLY A 273 -12.02 11.05 6.26
C GLY A 273 -10.85 11.64 5.46
N GLY A 274 -11.03 12.82 4.85
CA GLY A 274 -10.00 13.58 4.17
C GLY A 274 -9.01 14.29 5.12
N GLY A 275 -7.87 14.70 4.59
CA GLY A 275 -6.85 15.48 5.29
C GLY A 275 -5.86 14.68 6.15
N ALA A 276 -6.02 13.35 6.26
CA ALA A 276 -5.03 12.51 6.92
C ALA A 276 -3.80 12.32 6.03
N VAL A 277 -2.60 12.34 6.59
CA VAL A 277 -1.37 12.05 5.83
C VAL A 277 -1.42 10.60 5.37
N CYS A 278 -1.20 10.39 4.08
CA CYS A 278 -1.17 9.07 3.44
C CYS A 278 0.03 8.94 2.50
N VAL A 279 0.32 7.71 2.09
CA VAL A 279 1.39 7.41 1.14
C VAL A 279 0.78 7.09 -0.23
N VAL A 280 1.14 7.84 -1.27
CA VAL A 280 0.69 7.58 -2.65
C VAL A 280 1.42 6.33 -3.17
N GLY A 281 0.66 5.34 -3.63
CA GLY A 281 1.24 4.07 -4.08
C GLY A 281 1.97 4.21 -5.41
N GLY A 282 3.25 3.82 -5.45
CA GLY A 282 4.11 3.88 -6.64
C GLY A 282 5.04 5.09 -6.69
N GLU A 283 4.81 6.08 -5.83
CA GLU A 283 5.61 7.29 -5.74
C GLU A 283 6.77 7.13 -4.74
N GLN A 284 7.88 7.81 -4.97
CA GLN A 284 9.06 7.81 -4.09
C GLN A 284 9.31 9.19 -3.50
N GLY A 285 10.01 9.27 -2.37
CA GLY A 285 10.43 10.57 -1.83
C GLY A 285 9.30 11.45 -1.27
N PRO A 286 9.43 12.79 -1.31
CA PRO A 286 8.40 13.76 -0.96
C PRO A 286 7.09 13.52 -1.72
N CYS A 287 7.16 13.07 -2.97
CA CYS A 287 6.01 12.75 -3.81
C CYS A 287 5.15 11.62 -3.24
N ALA A 288 5.71 10.77 -2.38
CA ALA A 288 4.96 9.78 -1.66
C ALA A 288 4.01 10.40 -0.61
N LEU A 289 4.21 11.65 -0.17
CA LEU A 289 3.33 12.31 0.79
C LEU A 289 2.07 12.86 0.13
N GLY A 290 0.93 12.27 0.48
CA GLY A 290 -0.39 12.74 0.13
C GLY A 290 -1.22 13.09 1.35
N GLN A 291 -2.39 13.67 1.09
CA GLN A 291 -3.49 13.70 2.02
C GLN A 291 -4.64 12.86 1.48
N THR A 292 -5.33 12.16 2.37
CA THR A 292 -6.54 11.45 2.00
C THR A 292 -7.56 12.45 1.49
N ARG A 293 -8.30 12.06 0.45
CA ARG A 293 -9.43 12.80 -0.08
C ARG A 293 -10.51 11.83 -0.47
N CYS A 294 -11.76 12.15 -0.16
CA CYS A 294 -12.89 11.39 -0.61
C CYS A 294 -13.22 11.74 -2.05
N GLN A 295 -13.12 10.76 -2.96
CA GLN A 295 -13.50 10.92 -4.35
C GLN A 295 -14.25 9.67 -4.84
N GLY A 296 -15.53 9.84 -5.17
CA GLY A 296 -16.35 8.77 -5.73
C GLY A 296 -16.62 7.61 -4.76
N GLY A 297 -16.80 7.89 -3.46
CA GLY A 297 -17.08 6.88 -2.44
C GLY A 297 -15.88 6.08 -1.95
N ALA A 298 -14.65 6.53 -2.25
CA ALA A 298 -13.43 5.93 -1.76
C ALA A 298 -12.43 6.99 -1.31
N LEU A 299 -11.76 6.72 -0.18
CA LEU A 299 -10.60 7.51 0.25
C LEU A 299 -9.45 7.23 -0.70
N ILE A 300 -9.16 8.21 -1.54
CA ILE A 300 -7.96 8.22 -2.37
C ILE A 300 -6.85 8.96 -1.63
N CYS A 301 -5.60 8.57 -1.85
CA CYS A 301 -4.47 9.36 -1.41
C CYS A 301 -4.14 10.37 -2.51
N GLN A 302 -4.51 11.65 -2.32
CA GLN A 302 -4.17 12.69 -3.27
C GLN A 302 -2.80 13.27 -2.90
N GLN A 303 -1.88 13.29 -3.86
CA GLN A 303 -0.59 13.94 -3.69
C GLN A 303 -0.79 15.43 -3.38
N THR A 304 -0.14 15.91 -2.31
CA THR A 304 -0.24 17.32 -1.87
C THR A 304 1.05 18.09 -2.08
N VAL A 305 2.13 17.39 -2.42
CA VAL A 305 3.38 18.01 -2.82
C VAL A 305 3.20 18.60 -4.21
N THR A 306 3.55 19.87 -4.35
CA THR A 306 3.60 20.52 -5.65
C THR A 306 4.85 20.02 -6.37
N PRO A 307 4.73 19.46 -7.59
CA PRO A 307 5.88 19.09 -8.41
C PRO A 307 6.92 20.19 -8.46
N LEU A 308 8.14 19.89 -8.05
CA LEU A 308 9.28 20.79 -8.18
C LEU A 308 10.07 20.44 -9.44
N THR A 309 11.10 21.24 -9.73
CA THR A 309 12.05 20.91 -10.80
C THR A 309 12.97 19.79 -10.30
N GLU A 310 13.14 18.76 -11.13
CA GLU A 310 13.98 17.60 -10.83
C GLU A 310 15.42 17.97 -10.50
N SER A 311 15.99 17.36 -9.46
CA SER A 311 17.38 17.50 -9.06
C SER A 311 18.01 16.12 -8.83
N CYS A 312 19.33 16.00 -9.01
CA CYS A 312 20.06 14.74 -8.85
C CYS A 312 20.29 14.37 -7.38
N ASN A 313 19.24 14.05 -6.64
CA ASN A 313 19.29 13.79 -5.20
C ASN A 313 18.79 12.38 -4.82
N GLY A 314 18.53 11.51 -5.80
CA GLY A 314 18.01 10.16 -5.58
C GLY A 314 16.55 10.14 -5.16
N ILE A 315 15.81 11.22 -5.43
CA ILE A 315 14.42 11.44 -5.05
C ILE A 315 13.68 11.99 -6.28
N ASP A 316 12.48 11.46 -6.57
CA ASP A 316 11.57 12.06 -7.55
C ASP A 316 11.04 13.39 -7.00
N ASP A 317 11.54 14.53 -7.49
CA ASP A 317 11.16 15.87 -7.02
C ASP A 317 9.95 16.44 -7.79
N ASN A 318 9.75 15.98 -9.03
CA ASN A 318 8.71 16.44 -9.94
C ASN A 318 7.46 15.53 -9.99
N CYS A 319 7.48 14.43 -9.25
CA CYS A 319 6.37 13.52 -9.06
C CYS A 319 5.83 12.89 -10.35
N ASN A 320 6.73 12.50 -11.27
CA ASN A 320 6.34 11.85 -12.53
C ASN A 320 6.57 10.33 -12.55
N GLY A 321 7.03 9.77 -11.43
CA GLY A 321 7.28 8.34 -11.26
C GLY A 321 8.66 7.91 -11.75
N GLN A 322 9.52 8.84 -12.16
CA GLN A 322 10.92 8.59 -12.49
C GLN A 322 11.79 9.35 -11.50
N VAL A 323 12.60 8.61 -10.75
CA VAL A 323 13.65 9.23 -9.94
C VAL A 323 14.68 9.81 -10.90
N ASP A 324 15.08 11.06 -10.68
CA ASP A 324 16.29 11.61 -11.27
C ASP A 324 16.20 11.76 -12.82
N ASP A 325 15.02 12.12 -13.34
CA ASP A 325 14.73 12.24 -14.78
C ASP A 325 14.97 13.65 -15.37
N VAL A 326 15.93 14.37 -14.81
CA VAL A 326 16.35 15.69 -15.31
C VAL A 326 16.63 15.60 -16.81
N PRO A 327 16.09 16.48 -17.68
CA PRO A 327 16.44 16.52 -19.09
C PRO A 327 17.96 16.73 -19.28
N GLY A 328 18.69 15.65 -19.60
CA GLY A 328 20.16 15.61 -19.57
C GLY A 328 20.76 14.57 -18.61
N GLY A 329 19.91 13.84 -17.88
CA GLY A 329 20.24 12.79 -16.91
C GLY A 329 20.68 13.35 -15.55
N CYS A 330 20.49 12.56 -14.49
CA CYS A 330 21.20 12.78 -13.23
C CYS A 330 22.65 12.35 -13.39
N GLY A 331 23.40 13.30 -13.92
CA GLY A 331 24.66 13.06 -14.63
C GLY A 331 24.37 13.09 -16.13
N ALA A 332 24.85 14.04 -16.93
CA ALA A 332 26.04 14.87 -16.76
C ALA A 332 27.28 14.13 -16.21
N CYS A 333 27.26 12.80 -16.20
CA CYS A 333 28.45 12.04 -16.47
C CYS A 333 28.65 12.15 -17.97
N THR A 334 29.42 13.14 -18.40
CA THR A 334 30.03 13.02 -19.72
C THR A 334 30.97 11.83 -19.57
N PRO A 335 30.78 10.69 -20.27
CA PRO A 335 31.59 9.50 -20.04
C PRO A 335 33.06 9.91 -20.09
N LYS A 336 33.70 9.88 -18.93
CA LYS A 336 35.12 10.15 -18.79
C LYS A 336 35.77 8.82 -18.51
N ALA A 337 37.06 8.72 -18.80
CA ALA A 337 37.79 7.53 -18.38
C ALA A 337 37.75 7.44 -16.86
N GLU A 338 37.47 6.23 -16.35
CA GLU A 338 37.51 5.88 -14.93
C GLU A 338 38.78 6.41 -14.24
N ILE A 339 38.60 6.97 -13.03
CA ILE A 339 39.68 7.34 -12.12
C ILE A 339 39.39 6.74 -10.75
N CYS A 340 40.42 6.28 -10.03
CA CYS A 340 40.28 5.54 -8.79
C CYS A 340 39.85 6.45 -7.63
N ASN A 341 38.57 6.79 -7.56
CA ASN A 341 37.99 7.71 -6.59
C ASN A 341 36.79 7.12 -5.84
N GLY A 342 36.41 5.87 -6.12
CA GLY A 342 35.26 5.20 -5.51
C GLY A 342 33.91 5.68 -6.05
N ILE A 343 33.89 6.28 -7.24
CA ILE A 343 32.73 6.77 -7.99
C ILE A 343 32.76 6.10 -9.37
N ASP A 344 31.60 5.95 -10.00
CA ASP A 344 31.43 5.49 -11.38
C ASP A 344 31.53 6.71 -12.32
N ASP A 345 32.69 6.93 -12.94
CA ASP A 345 33.04 8.14 -13.74
C ASP A 345 32.68 8.02 -15.24
N ASP A 346 32.51 6.79 -15.72
CA ASP A 346 32.11 6.44 -17.09
C ASP A 346 30.64 6.00 -17.22
N CYS A 347 30.01 5.73 -16.07
CA CYS A 347 28.58 5.52 -15.88
C CYS A 347 28.04 4.26 -16.53
N ASP A 348 28.86 3.20 -16.52
CA ASP A 348 28.49 1.87 -16.96
C ASP A 348 27.83 1.00 -15.86
N GLY A 349 27.77 1.52 -14.62
CA GLY A 349 27.18 0.86 -13.46
C GLY A 349 28.17 0.04 -12.64
N VAL A 350 29.48 0.12 -12.93
CA VAL A 350 30.54 -0.56 -12.20
C VAL A 350 31.56 0.47 -11.69
N ILE A 351 31.60 0.66 -10.37
CA ILE A 351 32.57 1.56 -9.73
C ILE A 351 34.00 1.08 -9.99
N ASP A 352 34.85 1.97 -10.52
CA ASP A 352 36.28 1.77 -10.77
C ASP A 352 36.61 0.52 -11.62
N ASP A 353 35.88 0.24 -12.71
CA ASP A 353 36.15 -0.94 -13.56
C ASP A 353 37.48 -0.83 -14.34
N GLY A 354 38.12 -1.98 -14.57
CA GLY A 354 39.34 -2.07 -15.37
C GLY A 354 40.63 -1.57 -14.71
N ASP A 355 40.66 -1.41 -13.39
CA ASP A 355 41.82 -0.94 -12.60
C ASP A 355 42.29 0.47 -13.02
N PRO A 356 41.44 1.49 -12.89
CA PRO A 356 41.76 2.85 -13.31
C PRO A 356 42.95 3.40 -12.53
N GLN A 357 43.88 4.03 -13.25
CA GLN A 357 45.16 4.53 -12.71
C GLN A 357 46.07 3.45 -12.11
N GLY A 358 45.74 2.16 -12.29
CA GLY A 358 46.58 1.02 -11.92
C GLY A 358 47.81 0.85 -12.82
N GLY A 359 48.81 0.13 -12.31
CA GLY A 359 50.03 -0.23 -13.03
C GLY A 359 51.11 0.85 -13.10
N GLN A 360 50.91 2.02 -12.49
CA GLN A 360 51.95 3.05 -12.39
C GLN A 360 52.92 2.73 -11.27
N ALA A 361 54.20 3.06 -11.45
CA ALA A 361 55.18 2.93 -10.38
C ALA A 361 54.83 3.88 -9.22
N CYS A 362 54.77 3.35 -8.01
CA CYS A 362 54.49 4.11 -6.80
C CYS A 362 55.48 3.76 -5.69
N TYR A 363 55.54 4.60 -4.65
CA TYR A 363 56.51 4.48 -3.56
C TYR A 363 55.76 4.32 -2.24
N THR A 364 55.79 3.15 -1.62
CA THR A 364 55.12 2.90 -0.32
C THR A 364 55.91 3.45 0.87
N GLY A 365 57.21 3.71 0.68
CA GLY A 365 58.13 4.06 1.77
C GLY A 365 58.46 2.87 2.68
N GLY A 366 59.70 2.78 3.14
CA GLY A 366 60.22 1.61 3.86
C GLY A 366 60.99 0.65 2.95
N SER A 367 61.17 -0.59 3.39
CA SER A 367 62.00 -1.62 2.72
C SER A 367 61.49 -2.04 1.34
N CYS A 368 60.26 -1.71 0.96
CA CYS A 368 59.72 -2.00 -0.38
C CYS A 368 59.49 -0.70 -1.15
N PRO A 369 60.56 -0.01 -1.59
CA PRO A 369 60.43 1.35 -2.09
C PRO A 369 59.59 1.45 -3.36
N VAL A 370 59.39 0.38 -4.14
CA VAL A 370 58.69 0.48 -5.43
C VAL A 370 57.59 -0.55 -5.53
N GLY A 371 56.38 -0.06 -5.81
CA GLY A 371 55.21 -0.85 -6.11
C GLY A 371 54.57 -0.47 -7.43
N VAL A 372 53.49 -1.16 -7.76
CA VAL A 372 52.53 -0.72 -8.77
C VAL A 372 51.25 -0.26 -8.09
N THR A 373 50.69 0.85 -8.57
CA THR A 373 49.36 1.30 -8.13
C THR A 373 48.32 0.27 -8.52
N LYS A 374 47.34 0.07 -7.65
CA LYS A 374 46.18 -0.76 -7.89
C LYS A 374 44.97 -0.09 -7.29
N CYS A 375 43.89 0.01 -8.06
CA CYS A 375 42.64 0.51 -7.56
C CYS A 375 41.95 -0.56 -6.70
N THR A 376 41.56 -0.17 -5.49
CA THR A 376 40.86 -1.01 -4.53
C THR A 376 39.69 -0.24 -3.94
N PRO A 377 38.75 -0.89 -3.22
CA PRO A 377 37.64 -0.19 -2.56
C PRO A 377 38.07 0.90 -1.55
N GLN A 378 39.35 0.93 -1.17
CA GLN A 378 39.94 1.91 -0.25
C GLN A 378 40.66 3.06 -1.00
N GLY A 379 40.55 3.09 -2.33
CA GLY A 379 41.23 4.01 -3.23
C GLY A 379 42.48 3.41 -3.89
N LEU A 380 43.25 4.27 -4.55
CA LEU A 380 44.48 3.87 -5.24
C LEU A 380 45.55 3.51 -4.22
N VAL A 381 45.82 2.21 -4.09
CA VAL A 381 46.84 1.68 -3.17
C VAL A 381 48.10 1.34 -3.94
N CYS A 382 49.25 1.55 -3.30
CA CYS A 382 50.51 1.09 -3.86
C CYS A 382 50.78 -0.33 -3.39
N THR A 383 50.63 -1.30 -4.30
CA THR A 383 50.97 -2.70 -4.01
C THR A 383 52.44 -2.93 -4.29
N PRO A 384 53.24 -3.44 -3.33
CA PRO A 384 54.64 -3.74 -3.58
C PRO A 384 54.77 -4.68 -4.79
N ALA A 385 55.68 -4.33 -5.70
CA ALA A 385 55.96 -5.16 -6.87
C ALA A 385 57.16 -6.02 -6.50
N PRO A 386 56.94 -7.31 -6.13
CA PRO A 386 58.01 -8.17 -5.66
C PRO A 386 59.07 -8.30 -6.78
N ARG A 387 60.31 -7.96 -6.47
CA ARG A 387 61.47 -8.25 -7.31
C ARG A 387 62.11 -9.54 -6.81
N PRO A 388 62.89 -10.25 -7.64
CA PRO A 388 63.66 -11.38 -7.15
C PRO A 388 64.56 -10.92 -6.01
N GLU A 389 64.48 -11.63 -4.88
CA GLU A 389 65.25 -11.33 -3.69
C GLU A 389 66.77 -11.31 -3.98
N VAL A 390 67.47 -10.30 -3.47
CA VAL A 390 68.93 -10.22 -3.52
C VAL A 390 69.48 -9.79 -2.18
N CYS A 391 70.70 -10.23 -1.87
CA CYS A 391 71.31 -10.02 -0.57
C CYS A 391 71.83 -8.61 -0.35
N ASN A 392 70.94 -7.67 -0.08
CA ASN A 392 71.26 -6.24 0.08
C ASN A 392 70.71 -5.66 1.38
N GLY A 393 70.11 -6.47 2.27
CA GLY A 393 69.52 -6.05 3.53
C GLY A 393 68.15 -5.38 3.37
N VAL A 394 67.52 -5.53 2.22
CA VAL A 394 66.20 -5.01 1.87
C VAL A 394 65.33 -6.19 1.47
N ASP A 395 64.08 -6.21 1.94
CA ASP A 395 63.05 -7.17 1.52
C ASP A 395 62.62 -6.81 0.07
N ASP A 396 63.35 -7.34 -0.92
CA ASP A 396 63.19 -7.01 -2.36
C ASP A 396 61.95 -7.68 -2.96
N ASP A 397 61.54 -8.82 -2.42
CA ASP A 397 60.34 -9.56 -2.82
C ASP A 397 59.10 -9.25 -1.96
N CYS A 398 59.23 -8.38 -0.95
CA CYS A 398 58.16 -7.84 -0.13
C CYS A 398 57.30 -8.90 0.58
N ASN A 399 57.89 -10.05 0.91
CA ASN A 399 57.20 -11.15 1.58
C ASN A 399 57.21 -11.03 3.12
N GLY A 400 57.83 -9.97 3.65
CA GLY A 400 57.93 -9.67 5.07
C GLY A 400 59.15 -10.26 5.75
N THR A 401 60.07 -10.88 4.99
CA THR A 401 61.36 -11.35 5.46
C THR A 401 62.48 -10.72 4.66
N ILE A 402 63.55 -10.28 5.33
CA ILE A 402 64.71 -9.69 4.66
C ILE A 402 65.64 -10.81 4.20
N ASP A 403 66.10 -10.76 2.95
CA ASP A 403 67.18 -11.57 2.38
C ASP A 403 66.90 -13.09 2.36
N ASP A 404 65.65 -13.51 2.07
CA ASP A 404 65.21 -14.91 2.06
C ASP A 404 65.44 -15.67 0.73
N VAL A 405 66.50 -15.30 0.01
CA VAL A 405 66.91 -15.99 -1.23
C VAL A 405 67.02 -17.51 -1.01
N PRO A 406 66.48 -18.35 -1.92
CA PRO A 406 66.67 -19.80 -1.87
C PRO A 406 68.16 -20.17 -1.99
N GLY A 407 68.82 -20.46 -0.87
CA GLY A 407 70.25 -20.72 -0.78
C GLY A 407 71.01 -19.84 0.23
N GLY A 408 70.36 -18.82 0.79
CA GLY A 408 70.90 -17.93 1.81
C GLY A 408 71.89 -16.89 1.29
N CYS A 409 71.96 -15.76 1.99
CA CYS A 409 72.81 -14.63 1.63
C CYS A 409 74.26 -14.81 2.08
N GLY A 410 75.06 -15.43 1.22
CA GLY A 410 76.50 -15.60 1.41
C GLY A 410 77.31 -14.34 1.07
N GLY A 411 77.43 -13.43 2.04
CA GLY A 411 78.62 -12.61 2.34
C GLY A 411 79.05 -11.47 1.38
N ALA A 412 78.94 -10.21 1.83
CA ALA A 412 80.09 -9.32 2.18
C ALA A 412 79.67 -7.82 2.32
N GLY A 413 79.37 -7.40 3.56
CA GLY A 413 79.52 -6.03 4.16
C GLY A 413 78.57 -4.92 3.68
N GLY A 414 77.85 -4.15 4.50
CA GLY A 414 77.65 -4.00 5.96
C GLY A 414 76.54 -2.93 6.14
N ALA A 415 75.92 -2.63 7.27
CA ALA A 415 76.05 -3.02 8.66
C ALA A 415 74.78 -2.52 9.40
N SER A 416 74.20 -3.34 10.28
CA SER A 416 73.71 -2.94 11.61
C SER A 416 73.15 -4.16 12.34
N ASP A 417 73.74 -4.47 13.50
CA ASP A 417 73.33 -5.43 14.52
C ASP A 417 73.77 -6.91 14.36
N GLY A 418 75.08 -7.10 14.28
CA GLY A 418 75.79 -7.79 15.38
C GLY A 418 75.98 -9.32 15.36
N GLY A 419 75.84 -10.03 14.25
CA GLY A 419 76.18 -11.47 14.17
C GLY A 419 76.82 -11.85 12.84
N ALA A 420 78.09 -12.27 12.87
CA ALA A 420 78.91 -12.52 11.69
C ALA A 420 78.42 -13.70 10.83
N ALA A 421 78.07 -13.43 9.57
CA ALA A 421 77.97 -14.44 8.52
C ALA A 421 79.22 -14.35 7.63
N GLY A 422 80.11 -15.35 7.72
CA GLY A 422 81.31 -15.46 6.87
C GLY A 422 82.63 -15.73 7.60
N CYS A 423 82.62 -15.89 8.91
CA CYS A 423 83.82 -16.20 9.67
C CYS A 423 84.01 -17.74 9.73
N THR A 424 85.13 -18.23 9.17
CA THR A 424 85.54 -19.64 9.32
C THR A 424 86.43 -19.66 10.55
N PRO A 425 86.06 -20.34 11.65
CA PRO A 425 86.79 -20.20 12.90
C PRO A 425 88.24 -20.61 12.74
N THR A 426 89.14 -19.65 12.89
CA THR A 426 90.58 -19.88 12.89
C THR A 426 91.16 -19.30 14.15
N LYS A 427 92.24 -19.89 14.66
CA LYS A 427 92.87 -19.41 15.89
C LYS A 427 93.18 -17.91 15.79
N GLU A 428 92.75 -17.17 16.81
CA GLU A 428 92.94 -15.73 16.98
C GLU A 428 94.34 -15.23 16.61
N ARG A 429 94.38 -14.08 15.92
CA ARG A 429 95.60 -13.33 15.58
C ARG A 429 95.39 -11.87 15.93
N CYS A 430 96.41 -11.23 16.49
CA CYS A 430 96.36 -9.81 16.84
C CYS A 430 96.27 -8.89 15.60
N ASN A 431 95.06 -8.68 15.09
CA ASN A 431 94.76 -7.90 13.88
C ASN A 431 93.50 -7.02 14.01
N GLY A 432 92.79 -7.07 15.14
CA GLY A 432 91.61 -6.26 15.42
C GLY A 432 90.32 -6.84 14.83
N ILE A 433 90.35 -8.10 14.40
CA ILE A 433 89.23 -8.85 13.84
C ILE A 433 89.00 -10.06 14.74
N ASP A 434 87.74 -10.46 14.87
CA ASP A 434 87.31 -11.71 15.51
C ASP A 434 87.51 -12.86 14.50
N ASP A 435 88.66 -13.54 14.59
CA ASP A 435 89.12 -14.58 13.67
C ASP A 435 88.49 -15.96 13.99
N ASP A 436 88.03 -16.18 15.23
CA ASP A 436 87.33 -17.39 15.68
C ASP A 436 85.81 -17.25 15.91
N CYS A 437 85.29 -16.05 15.67
CA CYS A 437 83.88 -15.72 15.50
C CYS A 437 83.05 -15.79 16.80
N ASP A 438 83.67 -15.63 17.95
CA ASP A 438 83.01 -15.75 19.25
C ASP A 438 82.44 -14.42 19.80
N GLY A 439 82.66 -13.34 19.07
CA GLY A 439 82.17 -12.00 19.37
C GLY A 439 83.19 -11.09 20.06
N PHE A 440 84.41 -11.54 20.32
CA PHE A 440 85.44 -10.75 21.00
C PHE A 440 86.74 -10.67 20.17
N PRO A 441 87.00 -9.54 19.48
CA PRO A 441 88.24 -9.37 18.72
C PRO A 441 89.49 -9.48 19.60
N ASP A 442 90.47 -10.27 19.15
CA ASP A 442 91.80 -10.47 19.75
C ASP A 442 91.80 -10.96 21.21
N GLU A 443 90.88 -11.86 21.59
CA GLU A 443 90.83 -12.38 22.95
C GLU A 443 92.00 -13.31 23.33
N ASN A 444 92.31 -13.40 24.63
CA ASN A 444 93.38 -14.25 25.17
C ASN A 444 94.82 -13.93 24.70
N ASP A 445 95.09 -12.67 24.30
CA ASP A 445 96.40 -12.15 23.89
C ASP A 445 97.08 -12.95 22.75
N PRO A 446 96.48 -12.97 21.54
CA PRO A 446 96.93 -13.83 20.46
C PRO A 446 98.27 -13.36 19.89
N GLY A 447 99.30 -14.20 20.02
CA GLY A 447 100.66 -13.89 19.57
C GLY A 447 101.52 -13.11 20.58
N GLY A 448 101.00 -12.87 21.79
CA GLY A 448 101.74 -12.29 22.91
C GLY A 448 102.73 -13.25 23.59
N GLY A 449 103.49 -12.73 24.55
CA GLY A 449 104.43 -13.48 25.39
C GLY A 449 105.82 -13.74 24.79
N ALA A 450 106.02 -13.50 23.49
CA ALA A 450 107.35 -13.56 22.89
C ALA A 450 108.24 -12.38 23.36
N PRO A 451 109.54 -12.61 23.61
CA PRO A 451 110.44 -11.53 23.99
C PRO A 451 110.65 -10.56 22.84
N CYS A 452 110.65 -9.27 23.15
CA CYS A 452 110.91 -8.20 22.21
C CYS A 452 111.90 -7.21 22.83
N THR A 453 112.54 -6.41 21.99
CA THR A 453 113.49 -5.37 22.41
C THR A 453 113.00 -4.01 21.92
N ILE A 454 112.82 -3.08 22.85
CA ILE A 454 112.45 -1.70 22.51
C ILE A 454 113.75 -0.97 22.17
N VAL A 455 113.89 -0.53 20.92
CA VAL A 455 115.08 0.18 20.45
C VAL A 455 115.05 1.61 21.01
N GLY A 456 115.75 1.82 22.11
CA GLY A 456 116.02 3.12 22.72
C GLY A 456 117.47 3.20 23.21
N PRO A 457 117.95 4.38 23.63
CA PRO A 457 119.36 4.61 23.96
C PRO A 457 119.91 3.76 25.12
N GLN A 458 119.07 2.98 25.82
CA GLN A 458 119.44 2.06 26.91
C GLN A 458 118.89 0.62 26.72
N GLY A 459 118.34 0.27 25.54
CA GLY A 459 117.93 -1.10 25.16
C GLY A 459 117.25 -1.95 26.24
N PHE A 460 115.93 -1.84 26.40
CA PHE A 460 115.19 -2.66 27.37
C PHE A 460 114.58 -3.89 26.70
N SER A 461 114.60 -5.03 27.42
CA SER A 461 113.86 -6.24 27.05
C SER A 461 112.42 -6.15 27.56
N GLY A 462 111.48 -6.58 26.74
CA GLY A 462 110.06 -6.62 27.02
C GLY A 462 109.41 -7.88 26.47
N VAL A 463 108.08 -7.97 26.60
CA VAL A 463 107.25 -9.03 26.00
C VAL A 463 106.22 -8.39 25.07
N LEU A 464 105.91 -9.06 23.96
CA LEU A 464 104.82 -8.64 23.08
C LEU A 464 103.47 -8.87 23.77
N ALA A 465 102.57 -7.91 23.62
CA ALA A 465 101.17 -8.01 24.02
C ALA A 465 100.29 -7.43 22.91
N CYS A 466 99.14 -8.04 22.66
CA CYS A 466 98.15 -7.57 21.71
C CYS A 466 97.34 -6.42 22.31
N VAL A 467 97.42 -5.24 21.70
CA VAL A 467 96.67 -4.07 22.15
C VAL A 467 96.06 -3.38 20.93
N GLY A 468 94.73 -3.43 20.83
CA GLY A 468 93.96 -2.80 19.75
C GLY A 468 94.34 -3.31 18.36
N GLY A 469 94.39 -4.63 18.16
CA GLY A 469 94.70 -5.25 16.87
C GLY A 469 96.15 -5.17 16.42
N LYS A 470 97.09 -4.88 17.33
CA LYS A 470 98.52 -4.85 17.01
C LYS A 470 99.42 -5.32 18.15
N LEU A 471 100.37 -6.21 17.82
CA LEU A 471 101.41 -6.65 18.75
C LEU A 471 102.32 -5.48 19.12
N THR A 472 102.32 -5.14 20.40
CA THR A 472 103.06 -4.02 20.98
C THR A 472 104.04 -4.54 22.02
N CYS A 473 105.29 -4.05 22.00
CA CYS A 473 106.31 -4.48 22.95
C CYS A 473 106.18 -3.73 24.28
N TRP A 474 105.91 -4.46 25.36
CA TRP A 474 105.76 -3.93 26.72
C TRP A 474 107.00 -4.22 27.57
N SER A 475 107.54 -3.18 28.21
CA SER A 475 108.70 -3.30 29.09
C SER A 475 108.34 -4.06 30.37
N THR A 476 109.11 -5.09 30.70
CA THR A 476 108.94 -5.87 31.95
C THR A 476 109.90 -5.45 33.05
N THR A 477 110.66 -4.36 32.88
CA THR A 477 111.64 -3.93 33.89
C THR A 477 110.94 -3.19 35.05
N PRO A 478 110.98 -3.70 36.30
CA PRO A 478 110.33 -3.04 37.43
C PRO A 478 111.14 -1.81 37.84
N GLY A 479 110.65 -0.61 37.49
CA GLY A 479 111.37 0.63 37.73
C GLY A 479 110.44 1.83 37.88
N GLY A 480 109.71 1.87 39.00
CA GLY A 480 109.24 3.12 39.64
C GLY A 480 108.00 3.79 39.05
N GLY A 481 106.84 3.49 39.65
CA GLY A 481 105.68 4.39 39.70
C GLY A 481 104.72 4.28 38.52
N GLY A 482 103.80 3.31 38.59
CA GLY A 482 102.73 3.13 37.60
C GLY A 482 102.66 1.70 37.06
N GLY A 483 102.79 0.70 37.93
CA GLY A 483 102.62 -0.71 37.57
C GLY A 483 101.16 -1.02 37.26
N GLY A 484 100.73 -0.73 36.04
CA GLY A 484 99.57 -1.37 35.44
C GLY A 484 99.95 -2.81 35.14
N GLN A 485 99.34 -3.75 35.86
CA GLN A 485 99.25 -5.15 35.45
C GLN A 485 98.77 -5.20 33.99
N PRO A 486 99.23 -6.13 33.13
CA PRO A 486 98.55 -6.37 31.86
C PRO A 486 97.05 -6.57 32.16
N PRO A 487 96.12 -5.96 31.40
CA PRO A 487 94.70 -6.09 31.68
C PRO A 487 94.33 -7.57 31.67
N ASP A 488 93.77 -8.03 32.79
CA ASP A 488 93.21 -9.36 32.96
C ASP A 488 92.02 -9.52 31.99
N PRO A 489 92.03 -10.48 31.05
CA PRO A 489 91.12 -10.48 29.90
C PRO A 489 89.73 -11.07 30.17
N THR A 490 89.27 -11.23 31.43
CA THR A 490 88.03 -11.99 31.71
C THR A 490 86.89 -11.29 32.44
N LEU A 491 86.79 -9.96 32.51
CA LEU A 491 85.58 -9.28 33.06
C LEU A 491 85.27 -7.89 32.45
N PRO A 492 84.07 -7.63 31.90
CA PRO A 492 83.56 -6.28 31.62
C PRO A 492 82.96 -5.61 32.86
N ALA A 493 83.09 -4.27 32.91
CA ALA A 493 82.85 -3.42 34.07
C ALA A 493 81.39 -3.28 34.50
N GLU A 494 81.16 -3.37 35.82
CA GLU A 494 79.88 -3.08 36.47
C GLU A 494 79.63 -1.56 36.61
N HIS A 495 78.43 -1.11 36.23
CA HIS A 495 77.83 0.11 36.78
C HIS A 495 76.79 -0.29 37.84
N GLY A 496 77.12 -0.01 39.10
CA GLY A 496 76.26 -0.30 40.25
C GLY A 496 75.28 0.82 40.62
N GLY A 497 74.12 0.38 41.12
CA GLY A 497 73.31 0.96 42.21
C GLY A 497 72.33 2.10 41.87
N GLN A 498 71.12 2.18 42.41
CA GLN A 498 70.38 1.36 43.39
C GLN A 498 68.96 1.97 43.55
N LEU A 499 67.95 1.09 43.73
CA LEU A 499 66.77 1.24 44.64
C LEU A 499 65.67 2.29 44.36
N GLU A 500 64.35 2.09 44.57
CA GLU A 500 63.46 1.04 45.11
C GLU A 500 62.13 1.09 44.31
N GLY A 501 61.42 -0.01 44.02
CA GLY A 501 60.44 -0.66 44.90
C GLY A 501 59.09 -0.73 44.14
N ALA A 502 58.70 -1.89 43.58
CA ALA A 502 57.77 -2.89 44.16
C ALA A 502 56.44 -2.27 44.65
N CYS A 503 55.22 -2.65 44.23
CA CYS A 503 54.64 -3.89 43.72
C CYS A 503 53.60 -3.54 42.62
N ALA A 504 53.43 -4.27 41.51
CA ALA A 504 52.93 -5.64 41.37
C ALA A 504 51.49 -5.78 41.93
N VAL A 505 50.48 -6.33 41.27
CA VAL A 505 50.44 -7.46 40.33
C VAL A 505 49.11 -7.41 39.56
N GLY A 506 49.17 -7.74 38.25
CA GLY A 506 48.27 -8.63 37.50
C GLY A 506 46.78 -8.27 37.34
N GLY A 507 46.14 -8.50 36.20
CA GLY A 507 46.54 -9.27 35.03
C GLY A 507 45.29 -9.82 34.34
N ALA A 508 45.35 -9.87 33.01
CA ALA A 508 44.58 -10.70 32.05
C ALA A 508 43.04 -10.59 32.08
N ALA A 509 42.42 -9.97 31.06
CA ALA A 509 42.08 -10.54 29.74
C ALA A 509 40.91 -11.54 29.77
N THR A 510 39.82 -11.24 29.05
CA THR A 510 39.22 -12.06 27.97
C THR A 510 37.81 -11.59 27.58
N SER A 511 37.49 -11.88 26.31
CA SER A 511 36.46 -11.39 25.36
C SER A 511 34.98 -11.84 25.60
N PRO A 512 33.98 -11.41 24.75
CA PRO A 512 32.51 -11.26 24.98
C PRO A 512 31.68 -12.52 24.51
N PRO A 513 30.34 -12.58 24.20
CA PRO A 513 29.33 -11.54 23.84
C PRO A 513 27.80 -11.74 24.17
N LEU A 514 26.99 -10.77 23.69
CA LEU A 514 25.61 -10.86 23.12
C LEU A 514 24.34 -10.76 24.05
N PRO A 515 23.13 -10.46 23.49
CA PRO A 515 22.30 -9.27 23.81
C PRO A 515 20.94 -9.62 24.45
N LEU A 516 20.12 -8.63 24.84
CA LEU A 516 18.66 -8.80 24.90
C LEU A 516 17.89 -7.47 24.89
N SER A 517 16.85 -7.43 24.05
CA SER A 517 15.80 -6.43 23.94
C SER A 517 14.83 -6.43 25.14
N LEU A 518 13.98 -5.38 25.19
CA LEU A 518 12.61 -5.31 25.73
C LEU A 518 12.37 -4.43 26.98
N LEU A 519 11.21 -3.73 26.96
CA LEU A 519 10.58 -2.78 27.91
C LEU A 519 11.01 -1.30 27.75
N ALA A 520 10.11 -0.31 27.64
CA ALA A 520 8.79 -0.21 28.26
C ALA A 520 7.80 0.66 27.45
N LEU A 521 6.59 0.12 27.29
CA LEU A 521 5.33 0.82 27.10
C LEU A 521 4.78 1.16 28.50
N LEU A 522 4.39 2.40 28.81
CA LEU A 522 3.31 2.73 29.78
C LEU A 522 3.08 4.25 30.00
N MET A 523 1.78 4.57 30.08
CA MET A 523 1.13 5.66 30.83
C MET A 523 1.08 7.07 30.23
N LEU A 524 -0.11 7.47 29.76
CA LEU A 524 -0.84 8.61 30.33
C LEU A 524 -2.31 8.61 29.88
N ALA A 525 -3.16 7.97 30.69
CA ALA A 525 -4.60 8.22 30.73
C ALA A 525 -4.96 8.66 32.14
N ARG A 526 -5.35 9.94 32.30
CA ARG A 526 -6.27 10.46 33.33
C ARG A 526 -6.27 11.99 33.24
N LEU A 527 -7.37 12.57 32.76
CA LEU A 527 -7.95 13.79 33.32
C LEU A 527 -9.42 13.86 32.89
N ARG A 528 -10.29 13.59 33.86
CA ARG A 528 -11.74 13.80 33.82
C ARG A 528 -12.03 14.88 34.87
N ALA A 529 -12.95 15.81 34.53
CA ALA A 529 -13.45 16.98 35.27
C ALA A 529 -12.97 18.30 34.65
N ARG A 530 -13.80 19.28 34.27
CA ARG A 530 -15.15 19.64 34.71
C ARG A 530 -15.85 20.49 33.64
N ARG A 531 -17.15 20.29 33.51
CA ARG A 531 -18.12 21.18 32.85
C ARG A 531 -18.07 22.59 33.44
N ARG A 532 -18.25 23.61 32.59
CA ARG A 532 -19.09 24.80 32.83
C ARG A 532 -19.22 25.62 31.54
N THR A 533 -20.40 25.55 30.94
CA THR A 533 -20.99 26.64 30.14
C THR A 533 -21.72 27.60 31.09
N PRO A 534 -21.88 28.86 30.67
CA PRO A 534 -23.19 29.49 30.56
C PRO A 534 -23.74 29.39 29.14
#